data_AF-A0AAJ2PXJ6-F1
#
_entry.id   AF-A0AAJ2PXJ6-F1
#
_cell.length_a   1.000
_cell.length_b   1.000
_cell.length_c   1.000
_cell.angle_alpha   90.00
_cell.angle_beta   90.00
_cell.angle_gamma   90.00
#
_symmetry.space_group_name_H-M   'P 1'
#
loop_
_entity.id
_entity.type
_entity.pdbx_description
1 polymer ?
#
loop_
_entity_poly.entity_id
_entity_poly.type
_entity_poly.pdbx_seq_one_letter_code
_entity_poly.pdbx_strand_id
1 'polypeptide(L)'
;METEQRVVRRSGLFSRLLFALWCLALLLLVYTLIRQNLTSQATRSWPWKIRLLDLQGAVAAVLATGGASLARAQYARTVRPVIGYFGRVEAGHGPRNQLAWACHMFNGGQDVAVVTDVSYWVTYASAARVRGAVDSLGWVRHPEVVASIEMSGLVNREDLALTNIGPGLPVSASQPLFMAWFTERALRDVGNVFVRVRLLDRMGDTHERVINLLKGANRSPSHPDPPIL
;
A
#
# COMPACT_ATOMS: atom_id res chain seq x y z
N MET A 1 -10.52 -12.48 -6.09
CA MET A 1 -9.73 -11.24 -6.00
C MET A 1 -8.44 -11.54 -5.28
N GLU A 2 -7.29 -11.23 -5.87
CA GLU A 2 -5.98 -11.37 -5.22
C GLU A 2 -5.92 -10.44 -4.00
N THR A 3 -5.41 -10.94 -2.86
CA THR A 3 -5.33 -10.21 -1.59
C THR A 3 -3.89 -9.82 -1.24
N GLU A 4 -2.95 -10.10 -2.13
CA GLU A 4 -1.55 -9.79 -1.94
C GLU A 4 -1.28 -8.30 -2.07
N GLN A 5 -0.34 -7.83 -1.25
CA GLN A 5 0.12 -6.45 -1.32
C GLN A 5 1.12 -6.30 -2.47
N ARG A 6 0.88 -5.35 -3.36
CA ARG A 6 1.75 -5.05 -4.50
C ARG A 6 2.19 -3.60 -4.55
N VAL A 7 3.35 -3.36 -5.15
CA VAL A 7 3.84 -2.01 -5.45
C VAL A 7 3.26 -1.60 -6.81
N VAL A 8 2.45 -0.54 -6.84
CA VAL A 8 1.76 -0.08 -8.06
C VAL A 8 2.56 1.00 -8.77
N ARG A 9 3.24 1.87 -8.02
CA ARG A 9 4.05 2.94 -8.57
C ARG A 9 5.29 3.14 -7.71
N ARG A 10 6.46 3.22 -8.35
CA ARG A 10 7.70 3.64 -7.67
C ARG A 10 7.97 5.12 -7.92
N SER A 11 8.50 5.84 -6.94
CA SER A 11 8.95 7.21 -7.12
C SER A 11 10.18 7.24 -8.03
N GLY A 12 9.92 7.42 -9.33
CA GLY A 12 10.93 7.27 -10.37
C GLY A 12 11.99 8.36 -10.36
N LEU A 13 11.66 9.59 -9.94
CA LEU A 13 12.54 10.74 -10.17
C LEU A 13 13.87 10.62 -9.43
N PHE A 14 13.85 10.38 -8.13
CA PHE A 14 15.07 10.26 -7.34
C PHE A 14 15.84 8.97 -7.62
N SER A 15 15.12 7.85 -7.84
CA SER A 15 15.75 6.57 -8.18
C SER A 15 16.47 6.64 -9.54
N ARG A 16 15.83 7.22 -10.56
CA ARG A 16 16.43 7.42 -11.88
C ARG A 16 17.61 8.39 -11.83
N LEU A 17 17.50 9.47 -11.04
CA LEU A 17 18.59 10.42 -10.87
C LEU A 17 19.83 9.75 -10.27
N LEU A 18 19.67 9.03 -9.16
CA LEU A 18 20.78 8.32 -8.53
C LEU A 18 21.41 7.27 -9.45
N PHE A 19 20.57 6.51 -10.16
CA PHE A 19 21.05 5.54 -11.12
C PHE A 19 21.82 6.21 -12.28
N ALA A 20 21.30 7.31 -12.82
CA ALA A 20 21.97 8.06 -13.88
C ALA A 20 23.31 8.64 -13.41
N LEU A 21 23.37 9.19 -12.20
CA LEU A 21 24.61 9.68 -11.60
C LEU A 21 25.63 8.55 -11.40
N TRP A 22 25.17 7.37 -10.96
CA TRP A 22 26.02 6.21 -10.81
C TRP A 22 26.56 5.69 -12.15
N CYS A 23 25.71 5.57 -13.17
CA CYS A 23 26.14 5.23 -14.52
C CYS A 23 27.13 6.24 -15.09
N LEU A 24 26.87 7.54 -14.91
CA LEU A 24 27.78 8.61 -15.34
C LEU A 24 29.13 8.51 -14.62
N ALA A 25 29.14 8.29 -13.30
CA ALA A 25 30.37 8.10 -12.54
C ALA A 25 31.16 6.88 -13.03
N LEU A 26 30.48 5.77 -13.34
CA LEU A 26 31.10 4.56 -13.87
C LEU A 26 31.74 4.81 -15.25
N LEU A 27 31.03 5.52 -16.13
CA LEU A 27 31.56 5.90 -17.45
C LEU A 27 32.80 6.79 -17.31
N LEU A 28 32.78 7.76 -16.40
CA LEU A 28 33.91 8.65 -16.13
C LEU A 28 35.11 7.88 -15.55
N LEU A 29 34.85 6.87 -14.71
CA LEU A 29 35.90 5.98 -14.20
C LEU A 29 36.53 5.15 -15.32
N VAL A 30 35.72 4.49 -16.15
CA VAL A 30 36.21 3.71 -17.30
C VAL A 30 37.01 4.60 -18.26
N TYR A 31 36.51 5.80 -18.56
CA TYR A 31 37.22 6.78 -19.37
C TYR A 31 38.59 7.12 -18.78
N THR A 32 38.64 7.39 -17.46
CA THR A 32 39.88 7.76 -16.76
C THR A 32 40.88 6.61 -16.73
N LEU A 33 40.41 5.38 -16.53
CA LEU A 33 41.23 4.17 -16.56
C LEU A 33 41.83 3.93 -17.96
N ILE A 34 41.02 4.01 -19.02
CA ILE A 34 41.53 3.86 -20.39
C ILE A 34 42.57 4.94 -20.67
N ARG A 35 42.26 6.21 -20.36
CA ARG A 35 43.15 7.34 -20.59
C ARG A 35 44.50 7.20 -19.87
N GLN A 36 44.52 6.68 -18.63
CA GLN A 36 45.76 6.46 -17.88
C GLN A 36 46.65 5.37 -18.47
N ASN A 37 46.07 4.43 -19.23
CA ASN A 37 46.79 3.36 -19.89
C ASN A 37 47.21 3.70 -21.34
N LEU A 38 46.81 4.86 -21.86
CA LEU A 38 47.20 5.31 -23.20
C LEU A 38 48.60 5.95 -23.20
N THR A 39 49.29 5.82 -24.34
CA THR A 39 50.57 6.48 -24.56
C THR A 39 50.46 8.01 -24.54
N SER A 40 51.56 8.69 -24.26
CA SER A 40 51.64 10.16 -24.20
C SER A 40 51.29 10.84 -25.53
N GLN A 41 51.44 10.13 -26.67
CA GLN A 41 51.05 10.62 -27.99
C GLN A 41 49.52 10.53 -28.20
N ALA A 42 48.89 9.43 -27.79
CA ALA A 42 47.45 9.22 -27.91
C ALA A 42 46.63 10.13 -26.98
N THR A 43 47.17 10.53 -25.83
CA THR A 43 46.48 11.46 -24.90
C THR A 43 46.42 12.91 -25.41
N ARG A 44 47.13 13.26 -26.49
CA ARG A 44 47.08 14.60 -27.10
C ARG A 44 45.97 14.74 -28.15
N SER A 45 45.45 13.64 -28.67
CA SER A 45 44.35 13.66 -29.64
C SER A 45 42.99 13.71 -28.95
N TRP A 46 41.97 14.18 -29.67
CA TRP A 46 40.58 14.07 -29.23
C TRP A 46 40.14 12.60 -29.28
N PRO A 47 39.35 12.09 -28.31
CA PRO A 47 38.78 12.78 -27.15
C PRO A 47 39.68 12.82 -25.90
N TRP A 48 40.79 12.07 -25.89
CA TRP A 48 41.65 11.82 -24.71
C TRP A 48 42.37 13.05 -24.15
N LYS A 49 42.41 14.15 -24.90
CA LYS A 49 42.90 15.45 -24.42
C LYS A 49 42.09 15.99 -23.24
N ILE A 50 40.80 15.63 -23.13
CA ILE A 50 39.90 16.15 -22.09
C ILE A 50 40.16 15.42 -20.77
N ARG A 51 40.39 16.17 -19.68
CA ARG A 51 40.52 15.64 -18.32
C ARG A 51 39.30 16.08 -17.50
N LEU A 52 38.33 15.20 -17.35
CA LEU A 52 37.08 15.46 -16.62
C LEU A 52 37.27 15.29 -15.11
N LEU A 53 37.80 14.13 -14.70
CA LEU A 53 38.18 13.81 -13.31
C LEU A 53 39.55 13.16 -13.28
N ASP A 54 40.20 13.21 -12.12
CA ASP A 54 41.32 12.34 -11.81
C ASP A 54 40.82 10.98 -11.28
N LEU A 55 41.72 10.00 -11.17
CA LEU A 55 41.34 8.64 -10.75
C LEU A 55 40.71 8.64 -9.36
N GLN A 56 41.28 9.43 -8.43
CA GLN A 56 40.75 9.53 -7.07
C GLN A 56 39.33 10.09 -7.05
N GLY A 57 39.07 11.18 -7.79
CA GLY A 57 37.74 11.77 -7.91
C GLY A 57 36.74 10.84 -8.60
N ALA A 58 37.16 10.12 -9.66
CA ALA A 58 36.29 9.17 -10.36
C ALA A 58 35.90 7.98 -9.47
N VAL A 59 36.86 7.41 -8.72
CA VAL A 59 36.59 6.35 -7.74
C VAL A 59 35.66 6.87 -6.63
N ALA A 60 35.94 8.05 -6.08
CA ALA A 60 35.09 8.65 -5.05
C ALA A 60 33.66 8.88 -5.55
N ALA A 61 33.47 9.35 -6.79
CA ALA A 61 32.15 9.55 -7.38
C ALA A 61 31.37 8.23 -7.53
N VAL A 62 32.03 7.16 -7.98
CA VAL A 62 31.39 5.83 -8.08
C VAL A 62 31.00 5.30 -6.71
N LEU A 63 31.89 5.40 -5.71
CA LEU A 63 31.61 4.94 -4.35
C LEU A 63 30.47 5.75 -3.70
N ALA A 64 30.46 7.08 -3.86
CA ALA A 64 29.44 7.93 -3.30
C ALA A 64 28.06 7.67 -3.94
N THR A 65 27.98 7.65 -5.27
CA THR A 65 26.71 7.43 -5.99
C THR A 65 26.20 5.99 -5.86
N GLY A 66 27.09 5.00 -5.90
CA GLY A 66 26.76 3.60 -5.67
C GLY A 66 26.32 3.33 -4.23
N GLY A 67 27.05 3.88 -3.25
CA GLY A 67 26.71 3.81 -1.84
C GLY A 67 25.35 4.46 -1.53
N ALA A 68 25.10 5.66 -2.06
CA ALA A 68 23.81 6.33 -1.93
C ALA A 68 22.66 5.52 -2.54
N SER A 69 22.89 4.88 -3.70
CA SER A 69 21.90 4.01 -4.36
C SER A 69 21.56 2.78 -3.52
N LEU A 70 22.58 2.11 -2.96
CA LEU A 70 22.39 0.97 -2.06
C LEU A 70 21.68 1.39 -0.76
N ALA A 71 22.11 2.49 -0.15
CA ALA A 71 21.48 3.03 1.06
C ALA A 71 19.99 3.33 0.82
N ARG A 72 19.64 3.92 -0.32
CA ARG A 72 18.24 4.14 -0.69
C ARG A 72 17.48 2.81 -0.84
N ALA A 73 18.06 1.83 -1.51
CA ALA A 73 17.41 0.53 -1.69
C ALA A 73 17.14 -0.17 -0.36
N GLN A 74 18.08 -0.10 0.58
CA GLN A 74 17.88 -0.61 1.94
C GLN A 74 16.81 0.18 2.68
N TYR A 75 16.88 1.51 2.65
CA TYR A 75 15.89 2.36 3.33
C TYR A 75 14.47 2.13 2.76
N ALA A 76 14.32 1.98 1.44
CA ALA A 76 13.04 1.66 0.79
C ALA A 76 12.46 0.32 1.25
N ARG A 77 13.33 -0.67 1.52
CA ARG A 77 12.90 -1.97 2.04
C ARG A 77 12.43 -1.87 3.49
N THR A 78 13.10 -1.04 4.31
CA THR A 78 12.78 -0.84 5.73
C THR A 78 11.47 -0.06 5.93
N VAL A 79 11.22 0.96 5.11
CA VAL A 79 10.01 1.80 5.21
C VAL A 79 8.83 1.25 4.42
N ARG A 80 8.97 0.06 3.80
CA ARG A 80 7.88 -0.57 3.06
C ARG A 80 6.72 -0.86 4.03
N PRO A 81 5.51 -0.37 3.77
CA PRO A 81 4.36 -0.68 4.61
C PRO A 81 4.07 -2.18 4.53
N VAL A 82 3.57 -2.75 5.62
CA VAL A 82 3.13 -4.15 5.68
C VAL A 82 1.69 -4.12 6.16
N ILE A 83 0.74 -4.03 5.23
CA ILE A 83 -0.64 -3.75 5.59
C ILE A 83 -1.33 -5.02 6.03
N GLY A 84 -1.58 -5.18 7.31
CA GLY A 84 -2.35 -6.28 7.86
C GLY A 84 -3.82 -5.91 8.02
N TYR A 85 -4.65 -6.93 8.25
CA TYR A 85 -6.02 -6.73 8.68
C TYR A 85 -6.43 -7.88 9.60
N PHE A 86 -7.41 -7.62 10.45
CA PHE A 86 -8.07 -8.64 11.23
C PHE A 86 -9.54 -8.26 11.39
N GLY A 87 -10.36 -9.27 11.65
CA GLY A 87 -11.75 -9.06 12.04
C GLY A 87 -12.05 -9.87 13.29
N ARG A 88 -12.99 -9.38 14.08
CA ARG A 88 -13.37 -9.97 15.38
C ARG A 88 -14.79 -9.59 15.74
N VAL A 89 -15.41 -10.39 16.59
CA VAL A 89 -16.70 -10.06 17.18
C VAL A 89 -16.49 -9.08 18.33
N GLU A 90 -17.11 -7.91 18.23
CA GLU A 90 -17.07 -6.87 19.27
C GLU A 90 -18.50 -6.48 19.68
N ALA A 91 -18.67 -6.19 20.97
CA ALA A 91 -19.87 -5.53 21.48
C ALA A 91 -19.75 -4.00 21.29
N GLY A 92 -20.87 -3.28 21.40
CA GLY A 92 -20.90 -1.82 21.45
C GLY A 92 -20.75 -1.08 20.12
N HIS A 93 -20.47 -1.78 19.03
CA HIS A 93 -20.35 -1.18 17.69
C HIS A 93 -21.69 -1.02 16.99
N GLY A 94 -22.59 -1.99 17.16
CA GLY A 94 -23.96 -1.94 16.64
C GLY A 94 -24.93 -1.21 17.58
N PRO A 95 -26.12 -0.83 17.07
CA PRO A 95 -27.17 -0.24 17.90
C PRO A 95 -27.53 -1.15 19.06
N ARG A 96 -27.89 -0.55 20.21
CA ARG A 96 -28.29 -1.28 21.43
C ARG A 96 -27.25 -2.30 21.92
N ASN A 97 -25.96 -2.01 21.73
CA ASN A 97 -24.85 -2.87 22.15
C ASN A 97 -24.86 -4.26 21.48
N GLN A 98 -25.43 -4.38 20.27
CA GLN A 98 -25.45 -5.63 19.52
C GLN A 98 -24.03 -6.08 19.15
N LEU A 99 -23.82 -7.40 19.15
CA LEU A 99 -22.59 -8.01 18.64
C LEU A 99 -22.46 -7.78 17.13
N ALA A 100 -21.28 -7.33 16.71
CA ALA A 100 -20.97 -7.09 15.31
C ALA A 100 -19.58 -7.65 14.98
N TRP A 101 -19.41 -8.09 13.72
CA TRP A 101 -18.10 -8.38 13.16
C TRP A 101 -17.41 -7.06 12.83
N ALA A 102 -16.49 -6.63 13.68
CA ALA A 102 -15.65 -5.45 13.50
C ALA A 102 -14.41 -5.81 12.68
N CYS A 103 -14.01 -4.91 11.79
CA CYS A 103 -12.85 -5.08 10.90
C CYS A 103 -11.88 -3.93 11.10
N HIS A 104 -10.61 -4.28 11.24
CA HIS A 104 -9.52 -3.33 11.44
C HIS A 104 -8.39 -3.59 10.43
N MET A 105 -7.75 -2.52 9.99
CA MET A 105 -6.54 -2.55 9.18
C MET A 105 -5.39 -1.98 9.99
N PHE A 106 -4.17 -2.49 9.85
CA PHE A 106 -3.00 -1.93 10.51
C PHE A 106 -1.79 -1.95 9.58
N ASN A 107 -0.78 -1.13 9.87
CA ASN A 107 0.49 -1.16 9.17
C ASN A 107 1.56 -1.80 10.06
N GLY A 108 1.92 -3.06 9.79
CA GLY A 108 3.01 -3.74 10.48
C GLY A 108 4.42 -3.28 10.07
N GLY A 109 4.54 -2.31 9.15
CA GLY A 109 5.81 -1.67 8.83
C GLY A 109 6.22 -0.66 9.92
N GLN A 110 7.50 -0.30 10.00
CA GLN A 110 8.01 0.58 11.05
C GLN A 110 7.65 2.06 10.86
N ASP A 111 7.36 2.48 9.62
CA ASP A 111 7.09 3.89 9.28
C ASP A 111 5.60 4.10 8.97
N VAL A 112 5.18 5.36 8.93
CA VAL A 112 3.82 5.75 8.57
C VAL A 112 3.65 5.68 7.06
N ALA A 113 2.52 5.13 6.61
CA ALA A 113 2.08 5.22 5.22
C ALA A 113 0.81 6.06 5.14
N VAL A 114 0.64 6.82 4.07
CA VAL A 114 -0.48 7.75 3.91
C VAL A 114 -1.47 7.22 2.88
N VAL A 115 -2.75 7.15 3.21
CA VAL A 115 -3.78 6.74 2.25
C VAL A 115 -3.84 7.73 1.10
N THR A 116 -3.85 7.21 -0.13
CA THR A 116 -3.98 8.02 -1.36
C THR A 116 -5.30 7.78 -2.06
N ASP A 117 -5.85 6.57 -1.96
CA ASP A 117 -7.10 6.19 -2.61
C ASP A 117 -7.70 4.96 -1.91
N VAL A 118 -9.02 4.91 -1.80
CA VAL A 118 -9.77 3.79 -1.26
C VAL A 118 -10.97 3.53 -2.15
N SER A 119 -11.16 2.27 -2.53
CA SER A 119 -12.30 1.84 -3.32
C SER A 119 -12.81 0.49 -2.82
N TYR A 120 -14.09 0.24 -3.06
CA TYR A 120 -14.83 -0.88 -2.50
C TYR A 120 -15.42 -1.75 -3.59
N TRP A 121 -15.62 -3.02 -3.29
CA TRP A 121 -16.38 -3.95 -4.12
C TRP A 121 -17.19 -4.84 -3.19
N VAL A 122 -18.51 -4.88 -3.38
CA VAL A 122 -19.41 -5.73 -2.59
C VAL A 122 -19.97 -6.87 -3.44
N THR A 123 -20.06 -8.06 -2.84
CA THR A 123 -20.85 -9.18 -3.36
C THR A 123 -21.88 -9.59 -2.32
N TYR A 124 -23.04 -10.02 -2.78
CA TYR A 124 -24.17 -10.40 -1.93
C TYR A 124 -24.29 -11.91 -1.78
N ALA A 125 -24.84 -12.34 -0.65
CA ALA A 125 -25.17 -13.74 -0.41
C ALA A 125 -26.31 -14.19 -1.34
N SER A 126 -26.41 -15.50 -1.61
CA SER A 126 -27.42 -16.06 -2.53
C SER A 126 -28.85 -15.66 -2.14
N ALA A 127 -29.16 -15.64 -0.83
CA ALA A 127 -30.49 -15.25 -0.35
C ALA A 127 -30.83 -13.79 -0.68
N ALA A 128 -29.86 -12.87 -0.57
CA ALA A 128 -30.05 -11.46 -0.93
C ALA A 128 -30.17 -11.28 -2.45
N ARG A 129 -29.41 -12.04 -3.25
CA ARG A 129 -29.52 -12.02 -4.71
C ARG A 129 -30.89 -12.47 -5.21
N VAL A 130 -31.50 -13.48 -4.58
CA VAL A 130 -32.88 -13.89 -4.89
C VAL A 130 -33.89 -12.77 -4.64
N ARG A 131 -33.61 -11.86 -3.69
CA ARG A 131 -34.42 -10.64 -3.43
C ARG A 131 -34.07 -9.46 -4.34
N GLY A 132 -33.19 -9.66 -5.33
CA GLY A 132 -32.82 -8.63 -6.29
C GLY A 132 -31.54 -7.86 -5.97
N ALA A 133 -30.76 -8.23 -4.93
CA ALA A 133 -29.47 -7.61 -4.69
C ALA A 133 -28.48 -7.93 -5.82
N VAL A 134 -27.79 -6.91 -6.33
CA VAL A 134 -26.85 -7.02 -7.45
C VAL A 134 -25.43 -6.74 -6.96
N ASP A 135 -24.50 -7.64 -7.25
CA ASP A 135 -23.07 -7.46 -6.95
C ASP A 135 -22.52 -6.18 -7.63
N SER A 136 -21.48 -5.59 -7.07
CA SER A 136 -20.81 -4.46 -7.72
C SER A 136 -20.24 -4.87 -9.08
N LEU A 137 -20.45 -4.02 -10.09
CA LEU A 137 -19.89 -4.20 -11.44
C LEU A 137 -18.40 -3.80 -11.52
N GLY A 138 -17.91 -3.07 -10.53
CA GLY A 138 -16.57 -2.50 -10.51
C GLY A 138 -16.17 -1.98 -9.13
N TRP A 139 -14.97 -1.44 -9.04
CA TRP A 139 -14.51 -0.73 -7.85
C TRP A 139 -15.21 0.62 -7.73
N VAL A 140 -15.94 0.81 -6.64
CA VAL A 140 -16.76 2.01 -6.37
C VAL A 140 -16.23 2.79 -5.18
N ARG A 141 -16.68 4.05 -5.02
CA ARG A 141 -16.33 4.87 -3.86
C ARG A 141 -17.21 4.56 -2.65
N HIS A 142 -16.82 5.09 -1.49
CA HIS A 142 -17.57 4.93 -0.23
C HIS A 142 -19.08 5.21 -0.33
N PRO A 143 -19.56 6.36 -0.87
CA PRO A 143 -21.00 6.63 -0.94
C PRO A 143 -21.75 5.64 -1.85
N GLU A 144 -21.11 5.20 -2.93
CA GLU A 144 -21.70 4.27 -3.90
C GLU A 144 -21.82 2.85 -3.32
N VAL A 145 -20.83 2.38 -2.56
CA VAL A 145 -20.93 1.07 -1.89
C VAL A 145 -21.96 1.07 -0.78
N VAL A 146 -22.05 2.16 0.00
CA VAL A 146 -23.08 2.29 1.04
C VAL A 146 -24.47 2.28 0.41
N ALA A 147 -24.70 3.09 -0.63
CA ALA A 147 -25.97 3.11 -1.35
C ALA A 147 -26.31 1.74 -1.95
N SER A 148 -25.33 1.02 -2.50
CA SER A 148 -25.53 -0.35 -3.01
C SER A 148 -26.04 -1.30 -1.93
N ILE A 149 -25.45 -1.24 -0.73
CA ILE A 149 -25.84 -2.09 0.39
C ILE A 149 -27.20 -1.68 0.95
N GLU A 150 -27.51 -0.38 0.98
CA GLU A 150 -28.81 0.11 1.44
C GLU A 150 -29.95 -0.31 0.50
N MET A 151 -29.69 -0.38 -0.82
CA MET A 151 -30.66 -0.92 -1.79
C MET A 151 -31.05 -2.39 -1.53
N SER A 152 -30.24 -3.16 -0.78
CA SER A 152 -30.63 -4.52 -0.37
C SER A 152 -31.51 -4.57 0.88
N GLY A 153 -31.91 -3.41 1.42
CA GLY A 153 -32.77 -3.29 2.60
C GLY A 153 -32.02 -3.30 3.95
N LEU A 154 -30.69 -3.13 3.92
CA LEU A 154 -29.88 -2.90 5.11
C LEU A 154 -29.79 -1.41 5.41
N VAL A 155 -29.64 -1.03 6.68
CA VAL A 155 -29.58 0.38 7.10
C VAL A 155 -28.18 0.71 7.60
N ASN A 156 -27.55 1.75 7.02
CA ASN A 156 -26.25 2.22 7.47
C ASN A 156 -26.34 2.78 8.90
N ARG A 157 -25.33 2.46 9.72
CA ARG A 157 -25.25 2.69 11.17
C ARG A 157 -26.24 1.91 12.03
N GLU A 158 -27.04 1.02 11.44
CA GLU A 158 -27.87 0.06 12.19
C GLU A 158 -27.45 -1.38 11.92
N ASP A 159 -27.39 -1.78 10.66
CA ASP A 159 -27.00 -3.15 10.26
C ASP A 159 -25.50 -3.24 9.95
N LEU A 160 -24.89 -2.15 9.48
CA LEU A 160 -23.46 -2.05 9.21
C LEU A 160 -22.98 -0.60 9.31
N ALA A 161 -21.67 -0.41 9.42
CA ALA A 161 -21.06 0.87 9.12
C ALA A 161 -19.73 0.66 8.41
N LEU A 162 -19.47 1.46 7.38
CA LEU A 162 -18.19 1.52 6.67
C LEU A 162 -17.54 2.87 6.99
N THR A 163 -16.31 2.86 7.49
CA THR A 163 -15.54 4.09 7.70
C THR A 163 -15.22 4.73 6.35
N ASN A 164 -15.51 6.03 6.22
CA ASN A 164 -15.08 6.80 5.07
C ASN A 164 -13.59 7.15 5.21
N ILE A 165 -12.73 6.37 4.56
CA ILE A 165 -11.28 6.54 4.62
C ILE A 165 -10.86 7.43 3.44
N GLY A 166 -10.57 8.69 3.74
CA GLY A 166 -10.14 9.67 2.75
C GLY A 166 -8.63 9.67 2.47
N PRO A 167 -8.20 10.30 1.36
CA PRO A 167 -6.80 10.56 1.11
C PRO A 167 -6.19 11.45 2.21
N GLY A 168 -4.91 11.25 2.51
CA GLY A 168 -4.18 11.99 3.53
C GLY A 168 -4.23 11.34 4.92
N LEU A 169 -5.04 10.31 5.13
CA LEU A 169 -5.10 9.62 6.42
C LEU A 169 -3.80 8.83 6.68
N PRO A 170 -3.08 9.07 7.78
CA PRO A 170 -1.91 8.28 8.14
C PRO A 170 -2.31 6.91 8.70
N VAL A 171 -1.60 5.86 8.28
CA VAL A 171 -1.70 4.50 8.81
C VAL A 171 -0.38 4.16 9.48
N SER A 172 -0.36 4.26 10.81
CA SER A 172 0.81 3.98 11.64
C SER A 172 0.81 2.53 12.15
N ALA A 173 1.94 2.12 12.72
CA ALA A 173 2.08 0.82 13.36
C ALA A 173 1.44 0.72 14.74
N SER A 174 1.22 1.86 15.38
CA SER A 174 0.79 1.93 16.78
C SER A 174 -0.70 1.68 16.99
N GLN A 175 -1.52 1.92 15.97
CA GLN A 175 -2.98 1.86 16.13
C GLN A 175 -3.65 1.25 14.90
N PRO A 176 -4.46 0.20 15.07
CA PRO A 176 -5.32 -0.29 14.01
C PRO A 176 -6.34 0.78 13.60
N LEU A 177 -6.48 0.98 12.29
CA LEU A 177 -7.53 1.77 11.69
C LEU A 177 -8.82 0.96 11.60
N PHE A 178 -9.86 1.45 12.26
CA PHE A 178 -11.20 0.87 12.17
C PHE A 178 -11.78 1.05 10.76
N MET A 179 -12.11 -0.07 10.10
CA MET A 179 -12.56 -0.10 8.70
C MET A 179 -14.07 -0.18 8.56
N ALA A 180 -14.70 -1.11 9.29
CA ALA A 180 -16.13 -1.37 9.20
C ALA A 180 -16.62 -2.27 10.35
N TRP A 181 -17.93 -2.31 10.57
CA TRP A 181 -18.59 -3.35 11.37
C TRP A 181 -19.86 -3.84 10.67
N PHE A 182 -20.26 -5.09 10.95
CA PHE A 182 -21.43 -5.75 10.36
C PHE A 182 -22.20 -6.53 11.44
N THR A 183 -23.50 -6.28 11.62
CA THR A 183 -24.36 -7.11 12.48
C THR A 183 -24.61 -8.48 11.87
N GLU A 184 -25.18 -9.41 12.64
CA GLU A 184 -25.65 -10.70 12.11
C GLU A 184 -26.58 -10.52 10.90
N ARG A 185 -27.47 -9.52 10.93
CA ARG A 185 -28.38 -9.25 9.81
C ARG A 185 -27.62 -8.87 8.54
N ALA A 186 -26.66 -7.94 8.63
CA ALA A 186 -25.82 -7.60 7.48
C ALA A 186 -24.99 -8.80 7.00
N LEU A 187 -24.46 -9.62 7.93
CA LEU A 187 -23.67 -10.80 7.60
C LEU A 187 -24.46 -11.91 6.90
N ARG A 188 -25.79 -11.95 7.03
CA ARG A 188 -26.64 -12.88 6.27
C ARG A 188 -26.82 -12.45 4.82
N ASP A 189 -26.84 -11.15 4.56
CA ASP A 189 -27.18 -10.58 3.25
C ASP A 189 -25.94 -10.21 2.42
N VAL A 190 -24.88 -9.74 3.07
CA VAL A 190 -23.64 -9.35 2.42
C VAL A 190 -22.70 -10.56 2.33
N GLY A 191 -22.34 -10.95 1.12
CA GLY A 191 -21.41 -12.05 0.84
C GLY A 191 -19.97 -11.69 1.20
N ASN A 192 -19.36 -10.76 0.47
CA ASN A 192 -18.03 -10.25 0.75
C ASN A 192 -17.97 -8.73 0.55
N VAL A 193 -17.13 -8.06 1.33
CA VAL A 193 -16.76 -6.66 1.11
C VAL A 193 -15.26 -6.59 0.92
N PHE A 194 -14.84 -6.28 -0.30
CA PHE A 194 -13.45 -6.05 -0.63
C PHE A 194 -13.14 -4.55 -0.55
N VAL A 195 -12.04 -4.21 0.12
CA VAL A 195 -11.51 -2.84 0.17
C VAL A 195 -10.14 -2.84 -0.47
N ARG A 196 -9.99 -2.06 -1.55
CA ARG A 196 -8.71 -1.77 -2.17
C ARG A 196 -8.19 -0.46 -1.60
N VAL A 197 -7.09 -0.53 -0.86
CA VAL A 197 -6.43 0.61 -0.24
C VAL A 197 -5.12 0.86 -0.97
N ARG A 198 -4.88 2.11 -1.37
CA ARG A 198 -3.59 2.57 -1.90
C ARG A 198 -2.92 3.50 -0.93
N LEU A 199 -1.64 3.27 -0.70
CA LEU A 199 -0.86 3.97 0.32
C LEU A 199 0.43 4.50 -0.28
N LEU A 200 0.79 5.73 0.06
CA LEU A 200 2.09 6.32 -0.22
C LEU A 200 3.00 6.07 0.97
N ASP A 201 4.14 5.45 0.75
CA ASP A 201 5.17 5.35 1.78
C ASP A 201 6.06 6.61 1.82
N ARG A 202 6.96 6.65 2.81
CA ARG A 202 7.87 7.78 3.01
C ARG A 202 8.87 7.99 1.87
N MET A 203 9.10 6.97 1.04
CA MET A 203 9.95 7.06 -0.15
C MET A 203 9.20 7.53 -1.39
N GLY A 204 7.88 7.72 -1.26
CA GLY A 204 7.00 8.10 -2.36
C GLY A 204 6.59 6.93 -3.25
N ASP A 205 6.82 5.68 -2.83
CA ASP A 205 6.30 4.51 -3.52
C ASP A 205 4.83 4.29 -3.13
N THR A 206 4.00 3.96 -4.11
CA THR A 206 2.59 3.64 -3.92
C THR A 206 2.40 2.14 -3.84
N HIS A 207 1.85 1.69 -2.72
CA HIS A 207 1.50 0.31 -2.42
C HIS A 207 -0.01 0.15 -2.52
N GLU A 208 -0.46 -1.02 -2.97
CA GLU A 208 -1.88 -1.37 -3.04
C GLU A 208 -2.11 -2.71 -2.37
N ARG A 209 -3.18 -2.81 -1.59
CA ARG A 209 -3.65 -4.07 -1.02
C ARG A 209 -5.17 -4.15 -1.15
N VAL A 210 -5.66 -5.34 -1.49
CA VAL A 210 -7.08 -5.67 -1.45
C VAL A 210 -7.35 -6.53 -0.21
N ILE A 211 -8.25 -6.05 0.63
CA ILE A 211 -8.64 -6.68 1.91
C ILE A 211 -10.06 -7.22 1.75
N ASN A 212 -10.29 -8.49 2.08
CA ASN A 212 -11.65 -9.02 2.24
C ASN A 212 -12.05 -8.90 3.71
N LEU A 213 -12.90 -7.92 4.03
CA LEU A 213 -13.34 -7.62 5.40
C LEU A 213 -14.11 -8.79 6.03
N LEU A 214 -14.79 -9.60 5.21
CA LEU A 214 -15.62 -10.71 5.68
C LEU A 214 -14.93 -12.07 5.59
N LYS A 215 -13.62 -12.11 5.27
CA LYS A 215 -12.85 -13.35 5.31
C LYS A 215 -12.76 -13.85 6.74
N GLY A 216 -13.28 -15.05 6.99
CA GLY A 216 -13.30 -15.66 8.33
C GLY A 216 -14.34 -15.05 9.27
N ALA A 217 -15.27 -14.23 8.76
CA ALA A 217 -16.30 -13.62 9.60
C ALA A 217 -17.17 -14.67 10.29
N ASN A 218 -17.35 -14.52 11.61
CA ASN A 218 -18.36 -15.27 12.34
C ASN A 218 -19.76 -14.73 11.94
N ARG A 219 -20.48 -15.49 11.12
CA ARG A 219 -21.78 -15.10 10.56
C ARG A 219 -22.93 -15.12 11.58
N SER A 220 -22.73 -15.75 12.73
CA SER A 220 -23.70 -15.83 13.82
C SER A 220 -22.99 -15.60 15.16
N PRO A 221 -22.58 -14.35 15.43
CA PRO A 221 -21.83 -14.02 16.64
C PRO A 221 -22.67 -14.27 17.91
N SER A 222 -22.16 -15.10 18.82
CA SER A 222 -22.82 -15.44 20.08
C SER A 222 -22.14 -14.85 21.32
N HIS A 223 -20.86 -14.49 21.22
CA HIS A 223 -20.07 -13.86 22.26
C HIS A 223 -19.01 -12.94 21.64
N PRO A 224 -18.59 -11.87 22.34
CA PRO A 224 -17.45 -11.06 21.89
C PRO A 224 -16.15 -11.86 21.98
N ASP A 225 -15.24 -11.61 21.06
CA ASP A 225 -13.89 -12.18 21.11
C ASP A 225 -13.09 -11.56 22.27
N PRO A 226 -12.12 -12.28 22.85
CA PRO A 226 -11.26 -11.75 23.91
C PRO A 226 -10.46 -10.53 23.44
N PRO A 227 -10.12 -9.56 24.33
CA PRO A 227 -9.31 -8.40 23.95
C PRO A 227 -7.95 -8.83 23.39
N ILE A 228 -7.43 -8.06 22.42
CA ILE A 228 -6.09 -8.27 21.89
C ILE A 228 -5.13 -7.65 22.92
N LEU A 229 -4.25 -8.48 23.46
CA LEU A 229 -3.18 -8.07 24.38
C LEU A 229 -2.07 -7.31 23.64
#